data_AF-A0A699RF45-F1
#
_entry.id   AF-A0A699RF45-F1
#
_cell.length_a   1.000
_cell.length_b   1.000
_cell.length_c   1.000
_cell.angle_alpha   90.00
_cell.angle_beta   90.00
_cell.angle_gamma   90.00
#
_symmetry.space_group_name_H-M   'P 1'
#
loop_
_entity.id
_entity.type
_entity.pdbx_description
1 polymer ?
#
loop_
_entity_poly.entity_id
_entity_poly.type
_entity_poly.pdbx_seq_one_letter_code
_entity_poly.pdbx_strand_id
1 'polypeptide(L)'
;MTPTPLIERIIISTPMKNHTLIDDEYVNCPLHFDDHIRPANLLLIHMFDFDSPNIENLSVVRKFADVFLDELPGLPSAREIEFCIKLILGAEPISKAPYRMAPVELKELKEQL
;
A
#
# COMPACT_ATOMS: atom_id res chain seq x y z
N MET A 1 13.62 -16.45 24.25
CA MET A 1 12.81 -17.67 24.06
C MET A 1 13.47 -18.49 22.96
N THR A 2 13.47 -19.82 23.07
CA THR A 2 13.98 -20.71 22.02
C THR A 2 12.83 -21.16 21.12
N PRO A 3 12.99 -21.16 19.79
CA PRO A 3 11.98 -21.70 18.88
C PRO A 3 11.76 -23.18 19.15
N THR A 4 10.51 -23.61 19.04
CA THR A 4 10.07 -25.00 19.18
C THR A 4 9.70 -25.53 17.80
N PRO A 5 10.25 -26.69 17.39
CA PRO A 5 9.89 -27.29 16.11
C PRO A 5 8.42 -27.72 16.07
N LEU A 6 7.75 -27.41 14.97
CA LEU A 6 6.39 -27.85 14.67
C LEU A 6 6.36 -29.34 14.34
N ILE A 7 5.30 -30.01 14.81
CA ILE A 7 5.03 -31.42 14.49
C ILE A 7 4.69 -31.57 13.00
N GLU A 8 3.93 -30.62 12.46
CA GLU A 8 3.60 -30.54 11.04
C GLU A 8 4.02 -29.17 10.49
N ARG A 9 4.73 -29.18 9.36
CA ARG A 9 5.18 -27.95 8.71
C ARG A 9 4.00 -27.24 8.05
N ILE A 10 3.92 -25.93 8.24
CA ILE A 10 2.92 -25.08 7.60
C ILE A 10 3.50 -24.52 6.30
N ILE A 11 2.70 -24.53 5.25
CA ILE A 11 3.07 -24.00 3.93
C ILE A 11 2.25 -22.74 3.67
N ILE A 12 2.90 -21.59 3.56
CA ILE A 12 2.24 -20.32 3.22
C ILE A 12 2.62 -19.91 1.80
N SER A 13 1.61 -19.62 0.98
CA SER A 13 1.83 -19.01 -0.34
C SER A 13 2.18 -17.53 -0.18
N THR A 14 3.25 -17.06 -0.82
CA THR A 14 3.60 -15.64 -0.82
C THR A 14 3.07 -14.94 -2.07
N PRO A 15 2.92 -13.59 -2.04
CA PRO A 15 2.59 -12.81 -3.22
C PRO A 15 3.55 -13.01 -4.40
N MET A 16 4.81 -13.39 -4.14
CA MET A 16 5.84 -13.62 -5.16
C MET A 16 5.75 -14.99 -5.84
N LYS A 17 4.61 -15.69 -5.75
CA LYS A 17 4.34 -17.01 -6.35
C LYS A 17 5.22 -18.17 -5.83
N ASN A 18 6.01 -17.98 -4.79
CA ASN A 18 6.65 -19.09 -4.08
C ASN A 18 5.87 -19.45 -2.80
N HIS A 19 6.30 -20.52 -2.14
CA HIS A 19 5.80 -20.91 -0.84
C HIS A 19 6.94 -20.79 0.20
N THR A 20 6.59 -20.32 1.40
CA THR A 20 7.49 -20.35 2.55
C THR A 20 7.06 -21.48 3.47
N LEU A 21 8.04 -22.27 3.90
CA LEU A 21 7.85 -23.30 4.91
C LEU A 21 8.06 -22.67 6.29
N ILE A 22 7.15 -22.98 7.20
CA ILE A 22 7.28 -22.67 8.61
C ILE A 22 7.45 -23.99 9.33
N ASP A 23 8.58 -24.14 10.01
CA ASP A 23 8.98 -25.31 10.78
C ASP A 23 9.13 -25.03 12.27
N ASP A 24 9.19 -23.76 12.67
CA ASP A 24 9.39 -23.36 14.06
C ASP A 24 8.32 -22.37 14.55
N GLU A 25 7.96 -22.51 15.84
CA GLU A 25 7.11 -21.56 16.56
C GLU A 25 7.73 -21.10 17.88
N TYR A 26 7.43 -19.87 18.27
CA TYR A 26 7.66 -19.38 19.62
C TYR A 26 6.35 -19.46 20.39
N VAL A 27 6.31 -20.33 21.39
CA VAL A 27 5.10 -20.64 22.15
C VAL A 27 4.92 -19.65 23.31
N ASN A 28 3.68 -19.16 23.51
CA ASN A 28 3.31 -18.27 24.62
C ASN A 28 4.14 -16.98 24.72
N CYS A 29 4.44 -16.35 23.59
CA CYS A 29 5.09 -15.04 23.57
C CYS A 29 4.20 -13.99 24.22
N PRO A 30 4.70 -13.23 25.21
CA PRO A 30 3.94 -12.14 25.81
C PRO A 30 3.84 -10.98 24.81
N LEU A 31 2.63 -10.70 24.31
CA LEU A 31 2.34 -9.56 23.46
C LEU A 31 1.72 -8.45 24.31
N HIS A 32 2.31 -7.26 24.24
CA HIS A 32 1.81 -6.08 24.92
C HIS A 32 0.84 -5.32 24.01
N PHE A 33 -0.40 -5.18 24.46
CA PHE A 33 -1.44 -4.35 23.84
C PHE A 33 -1.96 -3.39 24.90
N ASP A 34 -1.53 -2.14 24.85
CA ASP A 34 -1.72 -1.13 25.91
C ASP A 34 -1.28 -1.70 27.28
N ASP A 35 -2.17 -1.68 28.28
CA ASP A 35 -1.93 -2.19 29.63
C ASP A 35 -2.14 -3.72 29.77
N HIS A 36 -2.46 -4.42 28.67
CA HIS A 36 -2.75 -5.84 28.69
C HIS A 36 -1.65 -6.67 28.04
N ILE A 37 -1.20 -7.70 28.75
CA ILE A 37 -0.30 -8.72 28.23
C ILE A 37 -1.12 -9.94 27.81
N ARG A 38 -1.03 -10.34 26.55
CA ARG A 38 -1.69 -11.53 26.02
C ARG A 38 -0.63 -12.50 25.50
N PRO A 39 -0.59 -13.76 25.99
CA PRO A 39 0.27 -14.77 25.40
C PRO A 39 -0.28 -15.16 24.02
N ALA A 40 0.61 -15.28 23.03
CA ALA A 40 0.29 -15.80 21.71
C ALA A 40 1.42 -16.68 21.19
N ASN A 41 1.08 -17.66 20.36
CA ASN A 41 2.08 -18.43 19.61
C ASN A 41 2.45 -17.66 18.35
N LEU A 42 3.75 -17.46 18.12
CA LEU A 42 4.29 -16.73 16.97
C LEU A 42 4.98 -17.70 16.03
N LEU A 43 4.56 -17.73 14.77
CA LEU A 43 5.19 -18.51 13.72
C LEU A 43 6.31 -17.69 13.06
N LEU A 44 7.50 -18.28 12.92
CA LEU A 44 8.62 -17.58 12.29
C LEU A 44 8.49 -17.69 10.76
N ILE A 45 8.40 -16.55 10.08
CA ILE A 45 8.43 -16.47 8.63
C ILE A 45 9.75 -15.84 8.21
N HIS A 46 10.58 -16.60 7.49
CA HIS A 46 11.80 -16.04 6.90
C HIS A 46 11.43 -15.20 5.67
N MET A 47 11.34 -13.88 5.85
CA MET A 47 11.23 -12.93 4.75
C MET A 47 12.65 -12.68 4.22
N PHE A 48 12.91 -13.07 2.97
CA PHE A 48 14.11 -12.61 2.26
C PHE A 48 13.93 -11.13 1.91
N ASP A 49 15.02 -10.37 1.92
CA ASP A 49 15.00 -8.97 1.51
C ASP A 49 14.25 -8.86 0.17
N PHE A 50 13.27 -7.97 0.13
CA PHE A 50 12.63 -7.54 -1.11
C PHE A 50 13.63 -6.66 -1.87
N ASP A 51 14.85 -7.13 -2.11
CA ASP A 51 15.80 -6.50 -3.01
C ASP A 51 15.10 -6.43 -4.35
N SER A 52 14.58 -5.23 -4.66
CA SER A 52 13.55 -4.94 -5.67
C SER A 52 13.51 -6.02 -6.74
N PRO A 53 12.77 -7.13 -6.52
CA PRO A 53 12.78 -8.20 -7.49
C PRO A 53 11.97 -7.59 -8.61
N ASN A 54 12.68 -7.17 -9.69
CA ASN A 54 12.20 -6.31 -10.76
C ASN A 54 10.67 -6.39 -10.81
N ILE A 55 9.99 -5.38 -10.26
CA ILE A 55 8.57 -5.44 -9.87
C ILE A 55 7.70 -5.77 -11.09
N GLU A 56 8.19 -5.47 -12.29
CA GLU A 56 7.63 -5.84 -13.60
C GLU A 56 7.54 -7.37 -13.80
N ASN A 57 8.30 -8.18 -13.05
CA ASN A 57 8.23 -9.64 -13.07
C ASN A 57 7.15 -10.20 -12.15
N LEU A 58 6.61 -9.40 -11.23
CA LEU A 58 5.52 -9.84 -10.38
C LEU A 58 4.28 -10.08 -11.25
N SER A 59 3.69 -11.26 -11.11
CA SER A 59 2.56 -11.66 -11.96
C SER A 59 1.35 -10.74 -11.85
N VAL A 60 1.15 -10.09 -10.70
CA VAL A 60 0.07 -9.11 -10.54
C VAL A 60 0.36 -7.86 -11.36
N VAL A 61 1.60 -7.39 -11.38
CA VAL A 61 2.04 -6.22 -12.14
C VAL A 61 1.94 -6.50 -13.63
N ARG A 62 2.41 -7.67 -14.09
CA ARG A 62 2.24 -8.10 -15.49
C ARG A 62 0.77 -8.22 -15.91
N LYS A 63 -0.08 -8.69 -15.00
CA LYS A 63 -1.52 -8.85 -15.26
C LYS A 63 -2.24 -7.51 -15.40
N PHE A 64 -1.72 -6.46 -14.76
CA PHE A 64 -2.29 -5.11 -14.74
C PHE A 64 -1.27 -4.08 -15.22
N ALA A 65 -0.49 -4.40 -16.25
CA ALA A 65 0.61 -3.54 -16.71
C ALA A 65 0.12 -2.19 -17.23
N ASP A 66 -1.13 -2.13 -17.69
CA ASP A 66 -1.86 -0.93 -18.10
C ASP A 66 -2.22 0.01 -16.93
N VAL A 67 -2.22 -0.50 -15.69
CA VAL A 67 -2.46 0.28 -14.47
C VAL A 67 -1.15 0.80 -13.88
N PHE A 68 -0.05 0.06 -14.06
CA PHE A 68 1.29 0.39 -13.55
C PHE A 68 2.17 0.99 -14.65
N LEU A 69 1.70 2.04 -15.32
CA LEU A 69 2.48 2.77 -16.31
C LEU A 69 3.43 3.77 -15.61
N ASP A 70 4.62 3.97 -16.18
CA ASP A 70 5.58 4.98 -15.71
C ASP A 70 5.01 6.41 -15.79
N GLU A 71 4.11 6.63 -16.74
CA GLU A 71 3.35 7.87 -16.93
C GLU A 71 1.85 7.56 -16.99
N LEU A 72 1.02 8.37 -16.32
CA LEU A 72 -0.43 8.22 -16.39
C LEU A 72 -0.93 8.54 -17.81
N PRO A 73 -1.93 7.81 -18.34
CA PRO A 73 -2.42 7.95 -19.72
C PRO A 73 -3.20 9.26 -20.00
N GLY A 74 -3.01 10.29 -19.17
CA GLY A 74 -3.74 11.55 -19.21
C GLY A 74 -5.02 11.52 -18.38
N LEU A 75 -5.91 12.49 -18.65
CA LEU A 75 -7.23 12.53 -18.03
C LEU A 75 -8.01 11.26 -18.39
N PRO A 76 -8.79 10.69 -17.45
CA PRO A 76 -9.65 9.57 -17.77
C PRO A 76 -10.58 9.97 -18.93
N SER A 77 -10.84 9.04 -19.84
CA SER A 77 -11.86 9.23 -20.88
C SER A 77 -13.19 9.66 -20.25
N ALA A 78 -14.04 10.33 -21.05
CA ALA A 78 -15.36 10.76 -20.60
C ALA A 78 -16.05 9.61 -19.86
N ARG A 79 -16.21 9.80 -18.54
CA ARG A 79 -16.84 8.80 -17.69
C ARG A 79 -18.32 8.79 -18.05
N GLU A 80 -18.94 7.60 -18.07
CA GLU A 80 -20.38 7.45 -18.30
C GLU A 80 -21.22 8.14 -17.20
N ILE A 81 -20.60 8.47 -16.07
CA ILE A 81 -21.24 9.09 -14.91
C ILE A 81 -20.73 10.53 -14.76
N GLU A 82 -21.67 11.47 -14.69
CA GLU A 82 -21.41 12.86 -14.36
C GLU A 82 -21.11 13.02 -12.86
N PHE A 83 -20.02 13.71 -12.53
CA PHE A 83 -19.69 14.05 -11.14
C PHE A 83 -20.37 15.36 -10.76
N CYS A 84 -21.46 15.29 -10.00
CA CYS A 84 -22.14 16.49 -9.50
C CYS A 84 -21.62 16.88 -8.10
N ILE A 85 -21.22 18.13 -7.92
CA ILE A 85 -20.92 18.69 -6.60
C ILE A 85 -22.24 19.13 -5.96
N LYS A 86 -22.71 18.40 -4.95
CA LYS A 86 -23.91 18.77 -4.19
C LYS A 86 -23.55 19.82 -3.14
N LEU A 87 -24.12 21.01 -3.27
CA LEU A 87 -24.00 22.05 -2.26
C LEU A 87 -25.02 21.85 -1.16
N ILE A 88 -24.64 22.16 0.08
CA ILE A 88 -25.61 22.32 1.17
C ILE A 88 -26.47 23.56 0.89
N LEU A 89 -27.72 23.55 1.33
CA LEU A 89 -28.60 24.70 1.19
C LEU A 89 -27.99 25.92 1.89
N GLY A 90 -27.91 27.05 1.18
CA GLY A 90 -27.29 28.28 1.68
C GLY A 90 -25.78 28.37 1.49
N ALA A 91 -25.13 27.42 0.83
CA ALA A 91 -23.74 27.56 0.44
C ALA A 91 -23.60 28.66 -0.65
N GLU A 92 -22.69 29.60 -0.41
CA GLU A 92 -22.33 30.65 -1.36
C GLU A 92 -20.94 30.39 -1.97
N PRO A 93 -20.65 30.89 -3.19
CA PRO A 93 -19.32 30.78 -3.78
C PRO A 93 -18.25 31.41 -2.88
N ILE A 94 -17.13 30.72 -2.72
CA ILE A 94 -15.98 31.24 -1.95
C ILE A 94 -15.03 31.96 -2.91
N SER A 95 -14.72 33.22 -2.60
CA SER A 95 -13.67 33.98 -3.27
C SER A 95 -12.57 34.32 -2.26
N LYS A 96 -11.35 33.82 -2.51
CA LYS A 96 -10.17 34.12 -1.71
C LYS A 96 -9.02 34.52 -2.64
N ALA A 97 -8.24 35.51 -2.22
CA ALA A 97 -7.04 35.89 -2.96
C ALA A 97 -6.04 34.71 -2.98
N PRO A 98 -5.35 34.46 -4.12
CA PRO A 98 -4.28 33.47 -4.16
C PRO A 98 -3.15 33.83 -3.19
N TYR A 99 -2.48 32.81 -2.64
CA TYR A 99 -1.27 33.01 -1.86
C TYR A 99 -0.14 33.55 -2.73
N ARG A 100 0.76 34.35 -2.13
CA ARG A 100 1.97 34.82 -2.81
C ARG A 100 2.92 33.65 -2.99
N MET A 101 3.29 33.36 -4.23
CA MET A 101 4.28 32.35 -4.61
C MET A 101 5.51 33.05 -5.19
N ALA A 102 6.69 32.45 -4.99
CA ALA A 102 7.91 32.90 -5.65
C ALA A 102 7.83 32.67 -7.18
N PRO A 103 8.62 33.40 -8.00
CA PRO A 103 8.61 33.21 -9.45
C PRO A 103 8.90 31.77 -9.91
N VAL A 104 9.70 31.02 -9.15
CA VAL A 104 10.02 29.61 -9.44
C VAL A 104 8.82 28.69 -9.21
N GLU A 105 8.13 28.82 -8.07
CA GLU A 105 6.93 28.04 -7.75
C GLU A 105 5.80 28.35 -8.73
N LEU A 106 5.66 29.61 -9.14
CA LEU A 106 4.65 30.01 -10.12
C LEU A 106 4.96 29.48 -11.53
N LYS A 107 6.24 29.29 -11.86
CA LYS A 107 6.64 28.64 -13.12
C LYS A 107 6.29 27.15 -13.08
N GLU A 108 6.62 26.46 -12.00
CA GLU A 108 6.29 25.04 -11.81
C GLU A 108 4.78 24.80 -11.81
N LEU A 109 4.01 25.65 -11.13
CA LEU A 109 2.54 25.54 -11.12
C LEU A 109 1.94 25.68 -12.53
N LYS A 110 2.50 26.56 -13.37
CA LYS A 110 2.07 26.72 -14.77
C LYS A 110 2.45 25.54 -15.66
N GLU A 111 3.44 24.75 -15.28
CA GLU A 111 3.81 23.54 -16.02
C GLU A 111 2.82 22.38 -15.71
N GLN A 112 2.12 22.44 -14.57
CA GLN A 112 1.16 21.41 -14.13
C GLN A 112 -0.31 21.71 -14.47
N LEU A 113 -0.66 22.98 -14.70
CA LEU A 113 -2.02 23.44 -15.02
C LEU A 113 -2.23 23.62 -16.53
#